data_AF-A0A382IPA8-F1
#
_entry.id   AF-A0A382IPA8-F1
#
_cell.length_a   1.000
_cell.length_b   1.000
_cell.length_c   1.000
_cell.angle_alpha   90.00
_cell.angle_beta   90.00
_cell.angle_gamma   90.00
#
_symmetry.space_group_name_H-M   'P 1'
#
loop_
_entity.id
_entity.type
_entity.pdbx_description
1 polymer ?
#
loop_
_entity_poly.entity_id
_entity_poly.type
_entity_poly.pdbx_seq_one_letter_code
_entity_poly.pdbx_strand_id
1 'polypeptide(L)'
;MELILNKIIIFMIFLFFLGCSDTNSIVSLKTIVKHDLVNIQELDSTLLVELKYSTTDNFMKKDVYGDLETCYMRRIPAQMLVNANIILKKNHP
;
A
#
# COMPACT_ATOMS: atom_id res chain seq x y z
N MET A 1 39.35 12.28 -20.68
CA MET A 1 39.18 11.25 -19.64
C MET A 1 38.35 11.74 -18.46
N GLU A 2 38.63 12.92 -17.90
CA GLU A 2 37.91 13.45 -16.74
C GLU A 2 36.39 13.63 -16.94
N LEU A 3 35.95 14.02 -18.14
CA LEU A 3 34.53 14.18 -18.45
C LEU A 3 33.74 12.85 -18.41
N ILE A 4 34.40 11.75 -18.78
CA ILE A 4 33.81 10.40 -18.75
C ILE A 4 33.73 9.90 -17.31
N LEU A 5 34.76 10.18 -16.51
CA LEU A 5 34.82 9.83 -15.09
C LEU A 5 33.73 10.55 -14.29
N ASN A 6 33.50 11.84 -14.54
CA ASN A 6 32.42 12.60 -13.89
C ASN A 6 31.03 12.07 -14.25
N LYS A 7 30.81 11.63 -15.49
CA LYS A 7 29.54 11.02 -15.91
C LYS A 7 29.28 9.69 -15.21
N ILE A 8 30.32 8.87 -15.02
CA ILE A 8 30.22 7.59 -14.30
C ILE A 8 29.92 7.84 -12.81
N ILE A 9 30.55 8.84 -12.20
CA ILE A 9 30.30 9.21 -10.79
C ILE A 9 28.85 9.69 -10.61
N ILE A 10 28.33 10.54 -11.50
CA ILE A 10 26.94 11.01 -11.45
C ILE A 10 25.95 9.84 -11.61
N PHE A 11 26.23 8.90 -12.51
CA PHE A 11 25.41 7.70 -12.72
C PHE A 11 25.39 6.78 -11.48
N MET A 12 26.55 6.59 -10.83
CA MET A 12 26.66 5.81 -9.59
C MET A 12 25.91 6.47 -8.42
N ILE A 13 25.94 7.81 -8.31
CA ILE A 13 25.16 8.56 -7.31
C ILE A 13 23.66 8.39 -7.57
N PHE A 14 23.21 8.45 -8.83
CA PHE A 14 21.80 8.27 -9.19
C PHE A 14 21.29 6.85 -8.90
N LEU A 15 22.13 5.83 -9.09
CA LEU A 15 21.85 4.44 -8.71
C LEU A 15 21.79 4.24 -7.19
N PHE A 16 22.55 5.02 -6.41
CA PHE A 16 22.54 4.96 -4.95
C PHE A 16 21.23 5.52 -4.36
N PHE A 17 20.62 6.53 -5.00
CA PHE A 17 19.31 7.09 -4.61
C PHE A 17 18.10 6.27 -5.07
N LEU A 18 18.29 5.24 -5.91
CA LEU A 18 17.25 4.27 -6.27
C LEU A 18 17.16 3.09 -5.29
N GLY A 19 18.05 3.03 -4.30
CA GLY A 19 18.11 1.95 -3.31
C GLY A 19 17.27 2.23 -2.06
N CYS A 20 16.43 1.26 -1.72
CA CYS A 20 15.60 1.14 -0.51
C CYS A 20 14.35 2.04 -0.45
N SER A 21 13.26 1.57 -1.06
CA SER A 21 11.96 1.68 -0.38
C SER A 21 11.97 0.62 0.72
N ASP A 22 12.16 1.05 1.96
CA ASP A 22 11.92 0.23 3.13
C ASP A 22 10.42 -0.11 3.18
N THR A 23 10.02 -1.17 2.48
CA THR A 23 8.70 -1.78 2.66
C THR A 23 8.72 -2.63 3.93
N ASN A 24 9.07 -2.01 5.05
CA ASN A 24 8.82 -2.58 6.37
C ASN A 24 7.30 -2.57 6.57
N SER A 25 6.61 -3.57 5.99
CA SER A 25 5.19 -3.79 6.24
C SER A 25 4.99 -3.87 7.74
N ILE A 26 4.30 -2.89 8.31
CA ILE A 26 4.02 -2.87 9.76
C ILE A 26 3.22 -4.10 10.21
N VAL A 27 2.54 -4.75 9.26
CA VAL A 27 1.86 -6.03 9.46
C VAL A 27 2.84 -7.15 9.10
N SER A 28 3.26 -7.90 10.12
CA SER A 28 4.17 -9.03 9.91
C SER A 28 3.56 -10.12 9.02
N LEU A 29 4.38 -10.79 8.21
CA LEU A 29 3.96 -11.93 7.40
C LEU A 29 3.28 -13.02 8.23
N LYS A 30 3.77 -13.26 9.45
CA LYS A 30 3.16 -14.19 10.40
C LYS A 30 1.71 -13.80 10.74
N THR A 31 1.46 -12.51 10.95
CA THR A 31 0.10 -11.97 11.19
C THR A 31 -0.78 -12.18 9.98
N ILE A 32 -0.28 -11.86 8.77
CA ILE A 32 -1.02 -12.01 7.51
C ILE A 32 -1.46 -13.46 7.33
N VAL A 33 -0.54 -14.41 7.43
CA VAL A 33 -0.83 -15.84 7.28
C VAL A 33 -1.75 -16.35 8.39
N LYS A 34 -1.48 -16.00 9.65
CA LYS A 34 -2.27 -16.47 10.80
C LYS A 34 -3.74 -16.04 10.71
N HIS A 35 -4.00 -14.85 10.19
CA HIS A 35 -5.33 -14.26 10.14
C HIS A 35 -5.98 -14.31 8.76
N ASP A 36 -5.35 -14.96 7.78
CA ASP A 36 -5.75 -15.01 6.37
C ASP A 36 -6.12 -13.61 5.84
N LEU A 37 -5.18 -12.69 6.02
CA LEU A 37 -5.32 -11.32 5.56
C LEU A 37 -4.91 -11.21 4.09
N VAL A 38 -5.59 -10.33 3.37
CA VAL A 38 -5.33 -9.97 1.98
C VAL A 38 -5.38 -8.46 1.84
N ASN A 39 -4.53 -7.90 0.98
CA ASN A 39 -4.65 -6.51 0.56
C ASN A 39 -5.88 -6.37 -0.36
N ILE A 40 -6.82 -5.51 0.00
CA ILE A 40 -8.07 -5.37 -0.76
C ILE A 40 -7.82 -4.88 -2.20
N GLN A 41 -6.81 -4.02 -2.40
CA GLN A 41 -6.51 -3.45 -3.71
C GLN A 41 -5.74 -4.42 -4.63
N GLU A 42 -5.17 -5.49 -4.08
CA GLU A 42 -4.67 -6.62 -4.89
C GLU A 42 -5.80 -7.48 -5.44
N LEU A 43 -6.95 -7.55 -4.75
CA LEU A 43 -8.13 -8.26 -5.23
C LEU A 43 -8.96 -7.40 -6.21
N ASP A 44 -9.08 -6.10 -5.95
CA ASP A 44 -9.73 -5.15 -6.85
C ASP A 44 -9.09 -3.76 -6.70
N SER A 45 -8.23 -3.41 -7.65
CA SER A 45 -7.47 -2.16 -7.67
C SER A 45 -8.33 -0.92 -7.90
N THR A 46 -9.62 -1.09 -8.20
CA THR A 46 -10.54 0.03 -8.44
C THR A 46 -11.28 0.47 -7.18
N LEU A 47 -11.16 -0.30 -6.09
CA LEU A 47 -11.66 0.12 -4.79
C LEU A 47 -10.78 1.28 -4.28
N LEU A 48 -11.42 2.44 -4.10
CA LEU A 48 -10.78 3.57 -3.44
C LEU A 48 -10.73 3.31 -1.94
N VAL A 49 -9.54 3.41 -1.38
CA VAL A 49 -9.27 3.13 0.04
C VAL A 49 -8.75 4.38 0.70
N GLU A 50 -9.36 4.74 1.82
CA GLU A 50 -8.87 5.79 2.72
C GLU A 50 -8.91 5.26 4.17
N LEU A 51 -7.73 5.04 4.75
CA LEU A 51 -7.60 4.58 6.13
C LEU A 51 -7.64 5.78 7.08
N LYS A 52 -8.85 6.22 7.46
CA LYS A 52 -9.06 7.44 8.30
C LYS A 52 -8.21 7.49 9.58
N TYR A 53 -7.98 6.34 10.22
CA TYR A 53 -7.18 6.25 11.44
C TYR A 53 -5.66 6.14 11.21
N SER A 54 -5.22 6.07 9.94
CA SER A 54 -3.83 6.24 9.51
C SER A 54 -3.55 7.67 9.03
N THR A 55 -4.47 8.61 9.26
CA THR A 55 -4.30 10.04 8.93
C THR A 55 -4.77 10.89 10.10
N THR A 56 -4.64 12.21 10.01
CA THR A 56 -5.24 13.14 10.99
C THR A 56 -6.68 13.53 10.65
N ASP A 57 -7.21 13.09 9.50
CA ASP A 57 -8.61 13.31 9.12
C ASP A 57 -9.51 12.23 9.73
N ASN A 58 -9.59 12.22 11.05
CA ASN A 58 -10.56 11.42 11.79
C ASN A 58 -11.10 12.18 12.99
N PHE A 59 -12.02 11.56 13.72
CA PHE A 59 -12.66 12.14 14.89
C PHE A 59 -11.66 12.55 15.99
N MET A 60 -10.56 11.80 16.15
CA MET A 60 -9.54 12.05 17.17
C MET A 60 -8.48 13.07 16.75
N LYS A 61 -8.49 13.50 15.47
CA LYS A 61 -7.47 14.40 14.88
C LYS A 61 -6.03 13.94 15.12
N LYS A 62 -5.83 12.62 15.16
CA LYS A 62 -4.55 11.96 15.40
C LYS A 62 -4.41 10.77 14.46
N ASP A 63 -3.21 10.59 13.94
CA ASP A 63 -2.81 9.35 13.28
C ASP A 63 -2.61 8.25 14.35
N VAL A 64 -3.55 7.32 14.40
CA VAL A 64 -3.63 6.27 15.43
C VAL A 64 -2.81 5.05 15.03
N TYR A 65 -2.77 4.73 13.73
CA TYR A 65 -2.11 3.54 13.22
C TYR A 65 -0.69 3.80 12.71
N GLY A 66 -0.27 5.06 12.58
CA GLY A 66 1.05 5.42 12.09
C GLY A 66 1.20 4.95 10.65
N ASP A 67 2.30 4.24 10.37
CA ASP A 67 2.69 3.83 9.02
C ASP A 67 1.82 2.70 8.40
N LEU A 68 0.60 2.45 8.90
CA LEU A 68 -0.34 1.49 8.31
C LEU A 68 -1.04 2.07 7.08
N GLU A 69 -0.42 1.93 5.91
CA GLU A 69 -0.98 2.48 4.67
C GLU A 69 -1.71 1.46 3.80
N THR A 70 -1.58 0.16 4.10
CA THR A 70 -2.23 -0.91 3.34
C THR A 70 -3.50 -1.39 4.02
N CYS A 71 -4.62 -1.41 3.29
CA CYS A 71 -5.88 -1.96 3.78
C CYS A 71 -5.89 -3.50 3.67
N TYR A 72 -5.53 -4.15 4.78
CA TYR A 72 -5.66 -5.58 4.93
C TYR A 72 -7.04 -5.95 5.47
N MET A 73 -7.69 -6.91 4.82
CA MET A 73 -8.96 -7.49 5.25
C MET A 73 -8.79 -9.00 5.38
N ARG A 74 -9.64 -9.66 6.19
CA ARG A 74 -9.76 -11.11 6.08
C ARG A 74 -10.29 -11.48 4.70
N ARG A 75 -9.78 -12.55 4.11
CA ARG A 75 -10.09 -12.97 2.74
C ARG A 75 -11.58 -13.04 2.41
N ILE A 76 -12.38 -13.69 3.27
CA ILE A 76 -13.82 -13.88 2.99
C ILE A 76 -14.56 -12.53 2.92
N PRO A 77 -14.49 -11.63 3.94
CA PRO A 77 -15.04 -10.28 3.82
C PRO A 77 -14.49 -9.47 2.64
N ALA A 78 -13.20 -9.59 2.34
CA ALA A 78 -12.58 -8.90 1.20
C ALA A 78 -13.24 -9.32 -0.13
N GLN A 79 -13.43 -10.62 -0.33
CA GLN A 79 -14.11 -11.14 -1.52
C GLN A 79 -15.58 -10.69 -1.61
N MET A 80 -16.28 -10.62 -0.47
CA MET A 80 -17.65 -10.10 -0.42
C MET A 80 -17.71 -8.63 -0.83
N LEU A 81 -16.74 -7.82 -0.38
CA LEU A 81 -16.64 -6.40 -0.75
C LEU A 81 -16.35 -6.23 -2.26
N VAL A 82 -15.43 -7.02 -2.81
CA VAL A 82 -15.15 -7.02 -4.26
C VAL A 82 -16.41 -7.36 -5.06
N ASN A 83 -17.15 -8.40 -4.64
CA ASN A 83 -18.40 -8.76 -5.30
C ASN A 83 -19.46 -7.65 -5.23
N ALA A 84 -19.55 -6.96 -4.09
CA ALA A 84 -20.44 -5.81 -3.93
C ALA A 84 -20.05 -4.66 -4.87
N ASN A 85 -18.75 -4.37 -5.01
CA ASN A 85 -18.25 -3.35 -5.94
C ASN A 85 -18.58 -3.68 -7.41
N ILE A 86 -18.42 -4.95 -7.79
CA ILE A 86 -18.79 -5.44 -9.14
C ILE A 86 -20.28 -5.20 -9.41
N ILE A 87 -21.14 -5.57 -8.45
CA ILE A 87 -22.60 -5.38 -8.57
C ILE A 87 -22.94 -3.88 -8.63
N LEU A 88 -22.29 -3.06 -7.80
CA LEU A 88 -22.51 -1.62 -7.77
C LEU A 88 -22.24 -0.97 -9.13
N LYS A 89 -21.06 -1.23 -9.72
CA LYS A 89 -20.67 -0.72 -11.04
C LYS A 89 -21.57 -1.21 -12.17
N LYS A 90 -22.00 -2.47 -12.10
CA LYS A 90 -22.94 -3.02 -13.08
C LYS A 90 -24.27 -2.25 -13.06
N ASN A 91 -24.72 -1.83 -11.86
CA ASN A 91 -25.99 -1.14 -11.68
C ASN A 91 -25.87 0.39 -11.81
N HIS A 92 -24.66 0.96 -11.68
CA HIS A 92 -24.36 2.39 -11.76
C HIS A 92 -23.02 2.61 -12.50
N PRO A 93 -23.01 2.54 -13.85
CA PRO A 93 -21.79 2.56 -14.66
C PRO A 93 -21.15 3.95 -14.79
#